data_AF-A0A7H0NK19-F1
#
_entry.id   AF-A0A7H0NK19-F1
#
_cell.length_a   1.000
_cell.length_b   1.000
_cell.length_c   1.000
_cell.angle_alpha   90.00
_cell.angle_beta   90.00
_cell.angle_gamma   90.00
#
_symmetry.space_group_name_H-M   'P 1'
#
loop_
_entity.id
_entity.type
_entity.pdbx_description
1 polymer ?
#
loop_
_entity_poly.entity_id
_entity_poly.type
_entity_poly.pdbx_seq_one_letter_code
_entity_poly.pdbx_strand_id
1 'polypeptide(L)'
;MTQAPDFVSLNGPDNVGKTTHLVRLAERWGHFQPLGAVHEHDREPWARAAVGDYARWWFETSTTVELTEMLLAGHAKRAAARESGRTGLLDRGLPMLLAVAAATCMVKDGLTVGEAFKTVTGIAGSRAAAPETSILLLPSSDAERSYAITSAREGRPWTGIYPEYQKTLHAVLLRQVDHGVFTAVVDCEGRSLNDVHADLIARLGLNQPTNGRPR
;
A
#
# COMPACT_ATOMS: atom_id res chain seq x y z
N MET A 1 9.41 15.90 -22.93
CA MET A 1 8.92 16.14 -21.55
C MET A 1 8.36 14.81 -21.06
N THR A 2 8.92 14.22 -20.01
CA THR A 2 8.34 13.02 -19.39
C THR A 2 7.01 13.41 -18.76
N GLN A 3 5.91 12.82 -19.26
CA GLN A 3 4.58 13.00 -18.70
C GLN A 3 4.61 12.56 -17.23
N ALA A 4 4.07 13.38 -16.33
CA ALA A 4 3.94 13.00 -14.93
C ALA A 4 3.11 11.71 -14.83
N PRO A 5 3.43 10.78 -13.92
CA PRO A 5 2.66 9.55 -13.79
C PRO A 5 1.21 9.86 -13.42
N ASP A 6 0.26 9.06 -13.93
CA ASP A 6 -1.15 9.22 -13.57
C ASP A 6 -1.39 8.91 -12.09
N PHE A 7 -0.62 7.96 -11.54
CA PHE A 7 -0.70 7.55 -10.15
C PHE A 7 0.68 7.35 -9.53
N VAL A 8 0.80 7.72 -8.25
CA VAL A 8 1.92 7.38 -7.38
C VAL A 8 1.36 6.64 -6.17
N SER A 9 1.89 5.45 -5.88
CA SER A 9 1.50 4.69 -4.70
C SER A 9 2.66 4.52 -3.73
N LEU A 10 2.37 4.76 -2.44
CA LEU A 10 3.27 4.38 -1.36
C LEU A 10 2.76 3.09 -0.72
N ASN A 11 3.63 2.11 -0.66
CA ASN A 11 3.35 0.73 -0.26
C ASN A 11 4.23 0.35 0.92
N GLY A 12 3.88 -0.73 1.62
CA GLY A 12 4.63 -1.22 2.77
C GLY A 12 3.74 -1.52 3.97
N PRO A 13 4.32 -2.12 5.03
CA PRO A 13 3.59 -2.57 6.21
C PRO A 13 2.92 -1.41 6.94
N ASP A 14 2.05 -1.75 7.88
CA ASP A 14 1.36 -0.75 8.69
C ASP A 14 2.36 0.08 9.51
N ASN A 15 1.99 1.32 9.82
CA ASN A 15 2.82 2.27 10.58
C ASN A 15 4.21 2.61 9.98
N VAL A 16 4.46 2.34 8.70
CA VAL A 16 5.71 2.75 8.03
C VAL A 16 5.77 4.25 7.65
N GLY A 17 4.65 4.98 7.73
CA GLY A 17 4.60 6.43 7.47
C GLY A 17 4.06 6.85 6.09
N LYS A 18 3.45 5.92 5.33
CA LYS A 18 2.84 6.16 4.00
C LYS A 18 1.99 7.42 3.97
N THR A 19 0.96 7.49 4.82
CA THR A 19 0.00 8.59 4.88
C THR A 19 0.70 9.93 5.12
N THR A 20 1.67 9.97 6.05
CA THR A 20 2.46 11.18 6.34
C THR A 20 3.21 11.68 5.12
N HIS A 21 3.86 10.80 4.37
CA HIS A 21 4.59 11.20 3.16
C HIS A 21 3.65 11.65 2.04
N LEU A 22 2.50 11.00 1.86
CA LEU A 22 1.50 11.40 0.87
C LEU A 22 0.90 12.78 1.16
N VAL A 23 0.58 13.07 2.42
CA VAL A 23 0.12 14.40 2.85
C VAL A 23 1.18 15.46 2.53
N ARG A 24 2.45 15.22 2.90
CA ARG A 24 3.56 16.15 2.59
C ARG A 24 3.73 16.38 1.08
N LEU A 25 3.57 15.34 0.25
CA LEU A 25 3.61 15.49 -1.21
C LEU A 25 2.46 16.39 -1.71
N ALA A 26 1.23 16.15 -1.25
CA ALA A 26 0.06 16.92 -1.69
C ALA A 26 0.11 18.39 -1.23
N GLU A 27 0.58 18.66 -0.02
CA GLU A 27 0.75 20.02 0.51
C GLU A 27 1.80 20.81 -0.26
N ARG A 28 2.85 20.13 -0.75
CA ARG A 28 3.99 20.78 -1.41
C ARG A 28 3.86 20.90 -2.92
N TRP A 29 3.08 20.05 -3.59
CA TRP A 29 2.85 20.10 -5.04
C TRP A 29 1.35 19.99 -5.37
N GLY A 30 0.75 21.11 -5.78
CA GLY A 30 -0.71 21.20 -6.00
C GLY A 30 -1.31 20.33 -7.12
N HIS A 31 -0.49 19.72 -7.98
CA HIS A 31 -0.96 18.76 -8.99
C HIS A 31 -1.21 17.36 -8.43
N PHE A 32 -0.73 17.06 -7.22
CA PHE A 32 -1.05 15.81 -6.53
C PHE A 32 -2.43 15.85 -5.89
N GLN A 33 -3.14 14.73 -5.96
CA GLN A 33 -4.45 14.53 -5.35
C GLN A 33 -4.39 13.33 -4.40
N PRO A 34 -4.46 13.53 -3.08
CA PRO A 34 -4.72 12.45 -2.14
C PRO A 34 -6.05 11.77 -2.48
N LEU A 35 -6.00 10.45 -2.68
CA LEU A 35 -7.19 9.65 -2.93
C LEU A 35 -7.61 8.81 -1.71
N GLY A 36 -6.96 9.00 -0.55
CA GLY A 36 -7.36 8.34 0.69
C GLY A 36 -7.28 6.81 0.65
N ALA A 37 -7.95 6.18 1.61
CA ALA A 37 -7.98 4.74 1.75
C ALA A 37 -8.96 4.08 0.75
N VAL A 38 -8.67 2.84 0.37
CA VAL A 38 -9.48 2.10 -0.62
C VAL A 38 -10.95 1.94 -0.19
N HIS A 39 -11.22 1.84 1.12
CA HIS A 39 -12.56 1.64 1.64
C HIS A 39 -13.46 2.87 1.57
N GLU A 40 -12.89 4.06 1.40
CA GLU A 40 -13.64 5.32 1.30
C GLU A 40 -14.40 5.45 -0.02
N HIS A 41 -13.98 4.70 -1.05
CA HIS A 41 -14.49 4.77 -2.43
C HIS A 41 -15.47 3.65 -2.80
N ASP A 42 -15.64 2.66 -1.93
CA ASP A 42 -16.63 1.59 -2.12
C ASP A 42 -17.38 1.26 -0.82
N ARG A 43 -17.95 2.30 -0.21
CA ARG A 43 -18.36 2.29 1.20
C ARG A 43 -19.34 1.17 1.57
N GLU A 44 -20.25 0.78 0.67
CA GLU A 44 -21.29 -0.20 0.99
C GLU A 44 -20.75 -1.61 1.26
N PRO A 45 -19.95 -2.23 0.36
CA PRO A 45 -19.24 -3.48 0.68
C PRO A 45 -18.42 -3.41 1.96
N TRP A 46 -17.66 -2.33 2.15
CA TRP A 46 -16.81 -2.16 3.33
C TRP A 46 -17.62 -1.99 4.62
N ALA A 47 -18.75 -1.29 4.56
CA ALA A 47 -19.68 -1.16 5.67
C ALA A 47 -20.25 -2.53 6.05
N ARG A 48 -20.67 -3.35 5.08
CA ARG A 48 -21.16 -4.72 5.34
C ARG A 48 -20.11 -5.59 6.02
N ALA A 49 -18.86 -5.55 5.54
CA ALA A 49 -17.74 -6.24 6.18
C ALA A 49 -17.48 -5.75 7.62
N ALA A 50 -17.75 -4.48 7.91
CA ALA A 50 -17.55 -3.85 9.22
C ALA A 50 -18.77 -3.92 10.16
N VAL A 51 -19.92 -4.46 9.75
CA VAL A 51 -21.12 -4.59 10.62
C VAL A 51 -20.87 -5.48 11.83
N GLY A 52 -19.91 -6.41 11.73
CA GLY A 52 -19.54 -7.31 12.82
C GLY A 52 -18.09 -7.15 13.25
N ASP A 53 -17.48 -8.28 13.62
CA ASP A 53 -16.05 -8.33 13.89
C ASP A 53 -15.27 -8.28 12.56
N TYR A 54 -14.78 -7.10 12.21
CA TYR A 54 -14.03 -6.87 10.98
C TYR A 54 -12.76 -7.73 10.89
N ALA A 55 -12.08 -7.97 12.01
CA ALA A 55 -10.87 -8.79 12.02
C ALA A 55 -11.23 -10.26 11.73
N ARG A 56 -12.31 -10.75 12.34
CA ARG A 56 -12.86 -12.07 12.05
C ARG A 56 -13.33 -12.19 10.60
N TRP A 57 -14.00 -11.17 10.05
CA TRP A 57 -14.38 -11.17 8.64
C TRP A 57 -13.14 -11.27 7.75
N TRP A 58 -12.13 -10.45 8.03
CA TRP A 58 -10.92 -10.38 7.24
C TRP A 58 -10.12 -11.69 7.26
N PHE A 59 -9.88 -12.23 8.45
CA PHE A 59 -8.93 -13.34 8.65
C PHE A 59 -9.58 -14.71 8.72
N GLU A 60 -10.89 -14.82 8.95
CA GLU A 60 -11.54 -16.11 9.16
C GLU A 60 -12.69 -16.37 8.18
N THR A 61 -13.62 -15.43 8.02
CA THR A 61 -14.91 -15.74 7.36
C THR A 61 -15.04 -15.28 5.92
N SER A 62 -14.26 -14.28 5.47
CA SER A 62 -14.24 -13.87 4.06
C SER A 62 -13.63 -14.95 3.19
N THR A 63 -14.07 -15.08 1.95
CA THR A 63 -13.35 -15.91 0.97
C THR A 63 -12.19 -15.14 0.35
N THR A 64 -11.19 -15.84 -0.18
CA THR A 64 -10.08 -15.18 -0.91
C THR A 64 -10.57 -14.47 -2.18
N VAL A 65 -11.61 -14.99 -2.84
CA VAL A 65 -12.30 -14.30 -3.95
C VAL A 65 -12.94 -13.00 -3.46
N GLU A 66 -13.80 -13.07 -2.44
CA GLU A 66 -14.51 -11.93 -1.89
C GLU A 66 -13.58 -10.79 -1.48
N LEU A 67 -12.54 -11.10 -0.67
CA LEU A 67 -11.57 -10.11 -0.22
C LEU A 67 -10.82 -9.47 -1.40
N THR A 68 -10.33 -10.30 -2.33
CA THR A 68 -9.57 -9.82 -3.48
C THR A 68 -10.43 -8.94 -4.39
N GLU A 69 -11.65 -9.36 -4.69
CA GLU A 69 -12.57 -8.57 -5.51
C GLU A 69 -12.98 -7.26 -4.85
N MET A 70 -13.21 -7.25 -3.54
CA MET A 70 -13.54 -6.02 -2.83
C MET A 70 -12.38 -5.02 -2.81
N LEU A 71 -11.13 -5.49 -2.65
CA LEU A 71 -9.94 -4.66 -2.76
C LEU A 71 -9.78 -4.09 -4.19
N LEU A 72 -9.99 -4.91 -5.22
CA LEU A 72 -9.87 -4.49 -6.62
C LEU A 72 -10.98 -3.52 -7.04
N ALA A 73 -12.22 -3.77 -6.62
CA ALA A 73 -13.36 -2.90 -6.89
C ALA A 73 -13.17 -1.53 -6.23
N GLY A 74 -12.76 -1.51 -4.95
CA GLY A 74 -12.44 -0.27 -4.25
C GLY A 74 -11.28 0.47 -4.88
N HIS A 75 -10.25 -0.24 -5.36
CA HIS A 75 -9.13 0.38 -6.05
C HIS A 75 -9.54 1.02 -7.37
N ALA A 76 -10.35 0.33 -8.18
CA ALA A 76 -10.85 0.85 -9.46
C ALA A 76 -11.71 2.11 -9.25
N LYS A 77 -12.63 2.09 -8.26
CA LYS A 77 -13.44 3.26 -7.89
C LYS A 77 -12.57 4.41 -7.39
N ARG A 78 -11.56 4.12 -6.56
CA ARG A 78 -10.58 5.11 -6.10
C ARG A 78 -9.78 5.73 -7.25
N ALA A 79 -9.37 4.92 -8.23
CA ALA A 79 -8.65 5.41 -9.40
C ALA A 79 -9.54 6.31 -10.28
N ALA A 80 -10.82 5.95 -10.43
CA ALA A 80 -11.80 6.74 -11.19
C ALA A 80 -12.14 8.09 -10.53
N ALA A 81 -11.93 8.24 -9.22
CA ALA A 81 -12.13 9.49 -8.49
C ALA A 81 -11.02 10.54 -8.71
N ARG A 82 -9.94 10.18 -9.42
CA ARG A 82 -8.89 11.11 -9.80
C ARG A 82 -9.41 12.14 -10.80
N GLU A 83 -9.18 13.41 -10.52
CA GLU A 83 -9.50 14.50 -11.44
C GLU A 83 -8.56 14.48 -12.65
N SER A 84 -9.10 14.83 -13.82
CA SER A 84 -8.30 14.92 -15.05
C SER A 84 -7.15 15.93 -14.90
N GLY A 85 -5.95 15.54 -15.33
CA GLY A 85 -4.74 16.37 -15.25
C GLY A 85 -4.05 16.39 -13.89
N ARG A 86 -4.55 15.66 -12.88
CA ARG A 86 -3.89 15.50 -11.57
C ARG A 86 -3.20 14.16 -11.46
N THR A 87 -2.15 14.06 -10.64
CA THR A 87 -1.56 12.76 -10.29
C THR A 87 -2.21 12.24 -9.00
N GLY A 88 -2.79 11.05 -9.07
CA GLY A 88 -3.45 10.40 -7.93
C GLY A 88 -2.41 9.83 -6.95
N LEU A 89 -2.53 10.19 -5.68
CA LEU A 89 -1.71 9.67 -4.59
C LEU A 89 -2.47 8.55 -3.86
N LEU A 90 -1.91 7.35 -3.88
CA LEU A 90 -2.52 6.14 -3.33
C LEU A 90 -1.79 5.70 -2.05
N ASP A 91 -2.50 5.73 -0.92
CA ASP A 91 -2.06 5.00 0.28
C ASP A 91 -2.36 3.52 0.05
N ARG A 92 -1.31 2.74 -0.24
CA ARG A 92 -1.34 1.36 -0.77
C ARG A 92 -1.94 1.30 -2.19
N GLY A 93 -1.10 1.13 -3.19
CA GLY A 93 -1.49 0.93 -4.60
C GLY A 93 -1.86 -0.52 -4.91
N LEU A 94 -2.13 -0.83 -6.19
CA LEU A 94 -2.49 -2.18 -6.61
C LEU A 94 -1.50 -3.26 -6.13
N PRO A 95 -0.16 -3.09 -6.25
CA PRO A 95 0.79 -4.10 -5.78
C PRO A 95 0.59 -4.47 -4.31
N MET A 96 0.35 -3.47 -3.45
CA MET A 96 0.13 -3.67 -2.03
C MET A 96 -1.21 -4.35 -1.76
N LEU A 97 -2.27 -4.01 -2.49
CA LEU A 97 -3.57 -4.67 -2.32
C LEU A 97 -3.51 -6.14 -2.71
N LEU A 98 -2.78 -6.49 -3.76
CA LEU A 98 -2.53 -7.89 -4.13
C LEU A 98 -1.65 -8.60 -3.09
N ALA A 99 -0.64 -7.92 -2.54
CA ALA A 99 0.18 -8.48 -1.46
C ALA A 99 -0.65 -8.75 -0.20
N VAL A 100 -1.55 -7.83 0.15
CA VAL A 100 -2.47 -7.93 1.27
C VAL A 100 -3.42 -9.12 1.09
N ALA A 101 -4.01 -9.28 -0.10
CA ALA A 101 -4.86 -10.43 -0.41
C ALA A 101 -4.08 -11.75 -0.34
N ALA A 102 -2.87 -11.79 -0.90
CA ALA A 102 -2.02 -12.99 -0.89
C ALA A 102 -1.62 -13.36 0.54
N ALA A 103 -1.15 -12.40 1.34
CA ALA A 103 -0.78 -12.64 2.73
C ALA A 103 -1.96 -13.10 3.60
N THR A 104 -3.15 -12.52 3.36
CA THR A 104 -4.37 -12.96 4.06
C THR A 104 -4.72 -14.39 3.69
N CYS A 105 -4.65 -14.74 2.40
CA CYS A 105 -4.91 -16.09 1.92
C CYS A 105 -3.90 -17.11 2.47
N MET A 106 -2.62 -16.76 2.57
CA MET A 106 -1.61 -17.63 3.18
C MET A 106 -1.92 -17.94 4.65
N VAL A 107 -2.28 -16.92 5.42
CA VAL A 107 -2.58 -17.06 6.85
C VAL A 107 -3.90 -17.82 7.07
N LYS A 108 -4.93 -17.50 6.29
CA LYS A 108 -6.28 -18.05 6.44
C LYS A 108 -6.41 -19.45 5.84
N ASP A 109 -5.91 -19.64 4.63
CA ASP A 109 -6.12 -20.85 3.82
C ASP A 109 -4.88 -21.79 3.86
N GLY A 110 -3.81 -21.41 4.56
CA GLY A 110 -2.58 -22.21 4.70
C GLY A 110 -1.77 -22.34 3.40
N LEU A 111 -1.98 -21.44 2.43
CA LEU A 111 -1.31 -21.53 1.13
C LEU A 111 0.16 -21.14 1.21
N THR A 112 0.97 -21.74 0.33
CA THR A 112 2.32 -21.24 0.09
C THR A 112 2.29 -19.87 -0.60
N VAL A 113 3.38 -19.12 -0.53
CA VAL A 113 3.52 -17.81 -1.21
C VAL A 113 3.20 -17.93 -2.71
N GLY A 114 3.68 -18.99 -3.38
CA GLY A 114 3.46 -19.20 -4.81
C GLY A 114 2.00 -19.47 -5.17
N GLU A 115 1.33 -20.31 -4.38
CA GLU A 115 -0.10 -20.60 -4.54
C GLU A 115 -0.96 -19.38 -4.27
N ALA A 116 -0.66 -18.63 -3.21
CA ALA A 116 -1.38 -17.39 -2.87
C ALA A 116 -1.27 -16.35 -3.99
N PHE A 117 -0.06 -16.13 -4.55
CA PHE A 117 0.10 -15.24 -5.70
C PHE A 117 -0.64 -15.74 -6.93
N LYS A 118 -0.56 -17.03 -7.26
CA LYS A 118 -1.27 -17.59 -8.41
C LYS A 118 -2.79 -17.43 -8.27
N THR A 119 -3.32 -17.67 -7.08
CA THR A 119 -4.75 -17.52 -6.79
C THR A 119 -5.20 -16.07 -6.92
N VAL A 120 -4.50 -15.15 -6.24
CA VAL A 120 -4.85 -13.72 -6.24
C VAL A 120 -4.67 -13.07 -7.62
N THR A 121 -3.60 -13.39 -8.34
CA THR A 121 -3.41 -12.89 -9.71
C THR A 121 -4.40 -13.51 -10.69
N GLY A 122 -4.80 -14.78 -10.48
CA GLY A 122 -5.88 -15.42 -11.23
C GLY A 122 -7.23 -14.71 -11.06
N ILE A 123 -7.56 -14.29 -9.83
CA ILE A 123 -8.77 -13.50 -9.54
C ILE A 123 -8.67 -12.08 -10.12
N ALA A 124 -7.49 -11.46 -10.04
CA ALA A 124 -7.26 -10.14 -10.65
C ALA A 124 -7.43 -10.20 -12.18
N GLY A 125 -7.04 -11.33 -12.79
CA GLY A 125 -7.18 -11.58 -14.23
C GLY A 125 -6.49 -10.52 -15.07
N SER A 126 -7.09 -10.18 -16.21
CA SER A 126 -6.62 -9.13 -17.11
C SER A 126 -7.24 -7.76 -16.83
N ARG A 127 -7.74 -7.51 -15.62
CA ARG A 127 -8.37 -6.23 -15.27
C ARG A 127 -7.35 -5.11 -15.54
N ALA A 128 -7.70 -4.20 -16.44
CA ALA A 128 -6.84 -3.09 -16.80
C ALA A 128 -6.68 -2.18 -15.57
N ALA A 129 -5.46 -2.12 -15.04
CA ALA A 129 -5.09 -1.17 -14.01
C ALA A 129 -4.38 0.01 -14.66
N ALA A 130 -4.68 1.21 -14.20
CA ALA A 130 -3.91 2.38 -14.60
C ALA A 130 -2.45 2.20 -14.15
N PRO A 131 -1.46 2.55 -14.98
CA PRO A 131 -0.06 2.47 -14.58
C PRO A 131 0.20 3.31 -13.33
N GLU A 132 0.90 2.72 -12.35
CA GLU A 132 1.28 3.39 -11.11
C GLU A 132 2.82 3.45 -10.98
N THR A 133 3.37 4.61 -10.62
CA THR A 133 4.71 4.65 -10.02
C THR A 133 4.61 4.15 -8.58
N SER A 134 4.98 2.89 -8.38
CA SER A 134 4.79 2.17 -7.11
C SER A 134 6.08 2.16 -6.30
N ILE A 135 6.08 2.80 -5.14
CA ILE A 135 7.24 2.82 -4.23
C ILE A 135 6.93 2.00 -2.99
N LEU A 136 7.83 1.07 -2.64
CA LEU A 136 7.77 0.32 -1.39
C LEU A 136 8.60 1.02 -0.32
N LEU A 137 7.98 1.34 0.82
CA LEU A 137 8.68 1.72 2.04
C LEU A 137 8.99 0.46 2.84
N LEU A 138 10.27 0.11 2.97
CA LEU A 138 10.73 -1.11 3.61
C LEU A 138 11.40 -0.77 4.96
N PRO A 139 10.78 -1.09 6.12
CA PRO A 139 11.37 -0.78 7.42
C PRO A 139 12.67 -1.51 7.72
N SER A 140 12.83 -2.73 7.21
CA SER A 140 14.02 -3.58 7.30
C SER A 140 13.88 -4.70 6.27
N SER A 141 14.97 -5.34 5.83
CA SER A 141 14.86 -6.58 5.04
C SER A 141 14.49 -7.80 5.91
N ASP A 142 14.80 -7.74 7.20
CA ASP A 142 14.45 -8.80 8.16
C ASP A 142 12.99 -8.66 8.64
N ALA A 143 12.24 -9.76 8.64
CA ALA A 143 10.81 -9.76 8.93
C ALA A 143 10.52 -9.44 10.42
N GLU A 144 11.30 -9.99 11.34
CA GLU A 144 11.12 -9.75 12.78
C GLU A 144 11.46 -8.30 13.13
N ARG A 145 12.52 -7.77 12.53
CA ARG A 145 12.94 -6.38 12.70
C ARG A 145 11.94 -5.41 12.07
N SER A 146 11.43 -5.71 10.88
CA SER A 146 10.36 -4.93 10.23
C SER A 146 9.10 -4.88 11.09
N TYR A 147 8.68 -6.02 11.64
CA TYR A 147 7.59 -6.12 12.61
C TYR A 147 7.88 -5.31 13.89
N ALA A 148 9.08 -5.41 14.47
CA ALA A 148 9.44 -4.69 15.69
C ALA A 148 9.38 -3.17 15.50
N ILE A 149 9.91 -2.67 14.38
CA ILE A 149 9.90 -1.23 14.04
C ILE A 149 8.46 -0.71 13.88
N THR A 150 7.62 -1.46 13.19
CA THR A 150 6.26 -1.03 12.85
C THR A 150 5.28 -1.17 14.03
N SER A 151 5.38 -2.25 14.80
CA SER A 151 4.57 -2.46 16.00
C SER A 151 4.92 -1.47 17.12
N ALA A 152 6.18 -1.09 17.29
CA ALA A 152 6.57 -0.08 18.29
C ALA A 152 5.88 1.28 18.09
N ARG A 153 5.48 1.59 16.85
CA ARG A 153 4.78 2.85 16.50
C ARG A 153 3.27 2.82 16.77
N GLU A 154 2.68 1.63 16.95
CA GLU A 154 1.27 1.48 17.30
C GLU A 154 0.98 1.95 18.74
N GLY A 155 2.00 1.95 19.62
CA GLY A 155 1.85 2.29 21.03
C GLY A 155 1.20 1.18 21.88
N ARG A 156 0.86 0.05 21.28
CA ARG A 156 0.38 -1.18 21.95
C ARG A 156 0.83 -2.43 21.19
N PRO A 157 1.01 -3.58 21.86
CA PRO A 157 1.32 -4.83 21.18
C PRO A 157 0.18 -5.24 20.23
N TRP A 158 0.56 -5.69 19.04
CA TRP A 158 -0.36 -6.42 18.17
C TRP A 158 -0.60 -7.82 18.74
N THR A 159 -1.85 -8.28 18.71
CA THR A 159 -2.28 -9.55 19.32
C THR A 159 -3.02 -10.44 18.31
N GLY A 160 -3.22 -11.71 18.68
CA GLY A 160 -3.95 -12.66 17.84
C GLY A 160 -3.19 -13.00 16.57
N ILE A 161 -3.89 -13.05 15.45
CA ILE A 161 -3.36 -13.46 14.13
C ILE A 161 -2.51 -12.37 13.45
N TYR A 162 -2.61 -11.13 13.91
CA TYR A 162 -2.05 -9.98 13.23
C TYR A 162 -0.50 -9.96 13.16
N PRO A 163 0.26 -10.39 14.20
CA PRO A 163 1.71 -10.53 14.08
C PRO A 163 2.17 -11.51 12.99
N GLU A 164 1.53 -12.67 12.90
CA GLU A 164 1.83 -13.67 11.87
C GLU A 164 1.50 -13.12 10.47
N TYR A 165 0.35 -12.44 10.36
CA TYR A 165 -0.04 -11.75 9.13
C TYR A 165 0.99 -10.70 8.69
N GLN A 166 1.50 -9.85 9.58
CA GLN A 166 2.47 -8.82 9.21
C GLN A 166 3.80 -9.43 8.74
N LYS A 167 4.25 -10.52 9.37
CA LYS A 167 5.45 -11.26 8.94
C LYS A 167 5.24 -11.96 7.59
N THR A 168 4.04 -12.49 7.37
CA THR A 168 3.66 -13.10 6.10
C THR A 168 3.59 -12.06 4.98
N LEU A 169 2.95 -10.92 5.25
CA LEU A 169 2.89 -9.78 4.34
C LEU A 169 4.29 -9.29 3.99
N HIS A 170 5.21 -9.24 4.95
CA HIS A 170 6.61 -8.92 4.71
C HIS A 170 7.27 -9.86 3.69
N ALA A 171 7.11 -11.17 3.87
CA ALA A 171 7.66 -12.16 2.94
C ALA A 171 7.06 -12.02 1.51
N VAL A 172 5.77 -11.73 1.42
CA VAL A 172 5.07 -11.47 0.16
C VAL A 172 5.63 -10.20 -0.52
N LEU A 173 5.87 -9.13 0.24
CA LEU A 173 6.44 -7.88 -0.27
C LEU A 173 7.87 -8.06 -0.79
N LEU A 174 8.73 -8.79 -0.06
CA LEU A 174 10.09 -9.09 -0.53
C LEU A 174 10.05 -9.90 -1.83
N ARG A 175 9.15 -10.87 -1.94
CA ARG A 175 8.99 -11.60 -3.21
C ARG A 175 8.53 -10.69 -4.35
N GLN A 176 7.65 -9.73 -4.11
CA GLN A 176 7.28 -8.73 -5.12
C GLN A 176 8.48 -7.86 -5.53
N VAL A 177 9.37 -7.52 -4.60
CA VAL A 177 10.63 -6.83 -4.89
C VAL A 177 11.51 -7.66 -5.82
N ASP A 178 11.70 -8.95 -5.52
CA ASP A 178 12.51 -9.86 -6.34
C ASP A 178 11.98 -10.00 -7.78
N HIS A 179 10.67 -9.83 -7.98
CA HIS A 179 10.03 -9.86 -9.30
C HIS A 179 9.93 -8.48 -9.97
N GLY A 180 10.52 -7.43 -9.38
CA GLY A 180 10.54 -6.08 -9.96
C GLY A 180 9.17 -5.41 -10.02
N VAL A 181 8.24 -5.77 -9.12
CA VAL A 181 6.87 -5.22 -9.11
C VAL A 181 6.85 -3.72 -8.75
N PHE A 182 7.79 -3.28 -7.90
CA PHE A 182 7.88 -1.88 -7.48
C PHE A 182 8.84 -1.09 -8.37
N THR A 183 8.46 0.15 -8.69
CA THR A 183 9.32 1.10 -9.39
C THR A 183 10.56 1.46 -8.56
N ALA A 184 10.40 1.53 -7.24
CA ALA A 184 11.51 1.74 -6.31
C ALA A 184 11.22 1.12 -4.94
N VAL A 185 12.29 0.78 -4.23
CA VAL A 185 12.27 0.39 -2.82
C VAL A 185 13.07 1.42 -2.03
N VAL A 186 12.48 1.94 -0.96
CA VAL A 186 13.10 2.90 -0.04
C VAL A 186 13.28 2.20 1.30
N ASP A 187 14.55 1.92 1.63
CA ASP A 187 14.94 1.48 2.97
C ASP A 187 14.65 2.61 3.97
N CYS A 188 13.89 2.29 5.01
CA CYS A 188 13.51 3.23 6.06
C CYS A 188 14.25 2.97 7.37
N GLU A 189 15.08 1.93 7.45
CA GLU A 189 15.68 1.49 8.70
C GLU A 189 16.63 2.54 9.26
N GLY A 190 16.43 2.94 10.52
CA GLY A 190 17.27 3.93 11.21
C GLY A 190 17.24 5.34 10.60
N ARG A 191 16.39 5.60 9.60
CA ARG A 191 16.29 6.89 8.92
C ARG A 191 15.21 7.77 9.53
N SER A 192 15.42 9.08 9.49
CA SER A 192 14.39 10.03 9.90
C SER A 192 13.28 10.13 8.84
N LEU A 193 12.09 10.59 9.26
CA LEU A 193 11.00 10.88 8.32
C LEU A 193 11.41 11.89 7.23
N ASN A 194 12.34 12.80 7.53
CA ASN A 194 12.80 13.78 6.54
C ASN A 194 13.73 13.15 5.50
N ASP A 195 14.61 12.24 5.92
CA ASP A 195 15.53 11.54 5.01
C ASP A 195 14.77 10.61 4.07
N VAL A 196 13.77 9.88 4.59
CA VAL A 196 12.88 9.04 3.77
C VAL A 196 12.10 9.89 2.79
N HIS A 197 11.57 11.04 3.22
CA HIS A 197 10.81 11.92 2.34
C HIS A 197 11.68 12.55 1.23
N ALA A 198 12.92 12.91 1.54
CA ALA A 198 13.86 13.43 0.54
C ALA A 198 14.17 12.38 -0.55
N ASP A 199 14.35 11.11 -0.15
CA ASP A 199 14.53 9.99 -1.09
C ASP A 199 13.29 9.79 -1.97
N LEU A 200 12.09 9.82 -1.38
CA LEU A 200 10.84 9.74 -2.14
C LEU A 200 10.74 10.83 -3.22
N ILE A 201 11.07 12.07 -2.88
CA ILE A 201 11.10 13.19 -3.83
C ILE A 201 12.09 12.90 -4.97
N ALA A 202 13.28 12.40 -4.66
CA ALA A 202 14.29 12.04 -5.64
C ALA A 202 13.84 10.90 -6.57
N ARG A 203 13.21 9.84 -6.02
CA ARG A 203 12.67 8.71 -6.80
C ARG A 203 11.55 9.11 -7.74
N LEU A 204 10.77 10.11 -7.36
CA LEU A 204 9.71 10.68 -8.19
C LEU A 204 10.23 11.70 -9.22
N GLY A 205 11.54 11.99 -9.23
CA GLY A 205 12.13 12.99 -10.12
C GLY A 205 11.60 14.41 -9.86
N LEU A 206 11.10 14.68 -8.66
CA LEU A 206 10.54 15.97 -8.29
C LEU A 206 11.65 16.92 -7.90
N ASN A 207 11.67 18.10 -8.51
CA ASN A 207 12.53 19.18 -8.03
C ASN A 207 11.98 19.70 -6.71
N GLN A 208 12.85 19.93 -5.72
CA GLN A 208 12.44 20.68 -4.54
C GLN A 208 11.93 22.05 -5.00
N PRO A 209 10.67 22.44 -4.73
CA PRO A 209 10.24 23.79 -5.01
C PRO A 209 11.17 24.73 -4.25
N THR A 210 11.78 25.66 -4.98
CA THR A 210 12.54 26.76 -4.40
C THR A 210 11.62 27.44 -3.38
N ASN A 211 12.05 27.49 -2.12
CA ASN A 211 11.33 28.19 -1.05
C ASN A 211 11.13 29.66 -1.47
N GLY A 212 10.02 29.95 -2.14
CA GLY A 212 9.54 31.29 -2.37
C GLY A 212 9.09 31.83 -1.03
N ARG A 213 10.00 32.50 -0.30
CA ARG A 213 9.58 33.41 0.75
C ARG A 213 8.62 34.43 0.12
N PRO A 214 7.44 34.71 0.71
CA PRO A 214 6.68 35.88 0.33
C PRO A 214 7.57 37.10 0.56
N ARG A 215 7.59 38.01 -0.42
CA ARG A 215 8.10 39.37 -0.23
C ARG A 215 7.18 40.13 0.71
#